data_AF-A0A7W9QET2-F1
#
_entry.id   AF-A0A7W9QET2-F1
#
_cell.length_a   1.000
_cell.length_b   1.000
_cell.length_c   1.000
_cell.angle_alpha   90.00
_cell.angle_beta   90.00
_cell.angle_gamma   90.00
#
_symmetry.space_group_name_H-M   'P 1'
#
loop_
_entity.id
_entity.type
_entity.pdbx_description
1 polymer ?
#
loop_
_entity_poly.entity_id
_entity_poly.type
_entity_poly.pdbx_seq_one_letter_code
_entity_poly.pdbx_strand_id
1 'polypeptide(L)'
;MIRPVVRDETHQQENLAARLHDLIETAGPLVEKITGLTLPVEPVFRILTPAVWRAEAVASVARVCAHDLAECPPAEASRLRAAPKVNRVMLRAMWIMAMGLTVTGATGRSETLVSAEALRHTGLLADHQVMGQMVAHELVHHAQDVAIGGDHRWVTLLPHLHGIGDLARDHIAEGHARWADQRVTEIVFGTVIDDAQAPRSHRYKRRAAFPLVRAIRANKQRAYSEGAAFFREVDTELHQVNRIWSRPELGPNQAEIAHPHQWLARVGAS
;
A
#
# COMPACT_ATOMS: atom_id res chain seq x y z
N MET A 1 10.97 14.21 -14.06
CA MET A 1 9.88 15.06 -13.53
C MET A 1 8.60 14.28 -13.70
N ILE A 2 7.92 13.97 -12.60
CA ILE A 2 6.62 13.28 -12.60
C ILE A 2 5.52 14.22 -13.14
N ARG A 3 4.47 13.64 -13.71
CA ARG A 3 3.27 14.32 -14.21
C ARG A 3 2.05 13.64 -13.61
N PRO A 4 1.62 14.05 -12.41
CA PRO A 4 0.55 13.37 -11.69
C PRO A 4 -0.75 13.37 -12.49
N VAL A 5 -1.46 12.25 -12.48
CA VAL A 5 -2.78 12.14 -13.13
C VAL A 5 -3.82 11.91 -12.06
N VAL A 6 -4.55 12.96 -11.69
CA VAL A 6 -5.67 12.87 -10.74
C VAL A 6 -6.99 12.92 -11.51
N ARG A 7 -7.76 11.84 -11.45
CA ARG A 7 -9.05 11.70 -12.15
C ARG A 7 -10.19 11.79 -11.16
N ASP A 8 -10.97 12.87 -11.23
CA ASP A 8 -12.26 12.94 -10.54
C ASP A 8 -13.36 12.33 -11.41
N GLU A 9 -13.58 11.02 -11.25
CA GLU A 9 -14.64 10.29 -11.96
C GLU A 9 -16.02 10.51 -11.32
N THR A 10 -16.09 11.27 -10.22
CA THR A 10 -17.37 11.67 -9.60
C THR A 10 -17.88 13.00 -10.11
N HIS A 11 -17.02 13.82 -10.74
CA HIS A 11 -17.30 15.19 -11.19
C HIS A 11 -17.85 16.10 -10.08
N GLN A 12 -17.46 15.85 -8.83
CA GLN A 12 -17.99 16.53 -7.63
C GLN A 12 -16.89 16.86 -6.62
N GLN A 13 -15.64 16.57 -6.94
CA GLN A 13 -14.50 16.56 -6.03
C GLN A 13 -13.30 17.32 -6.61
N GLU A 14 -13.53 18.36 -7.41
CA GLU A 14 -12.48 19.18 -8.03
C GLU A 14 -11.46 19.71 -7.01
N ASN A 15 -11.94 20.21 -5.86
CA ASN A 15 -11.07 20.68 -4.78
C ASN A 15 -10.19 19.57 -4.19
N LEU A 16 -10.72 18.35 -4.07
CA LEU A 16 -9.93 17.21 -3.61
C LEU A 16 -8.93 16.79 -4.70
N ALA A 17 -9.32 16.83 -5.98
CA ALA A 17 -8.43 16.51 -7.09
C ALA A 17 -7.22 17.45 -7.15
N ALA A 18 -7.47 18.77 -7.05
CA ALA A 18 -6.41 19.77 -6.98
C ALA A 18 -5.49 19.55 -5.78
N ARG A 19 -6.06 19.33 -4.58
CA ARG A 19 -5.27 19.05 -3.37
C ARG A 19 -4.40 17.79 -3.50
N LEU A 20 -4.93 16.71 -4.08
CA LEU A 20 -4.16 15.50 -4.31
C LEU A 20 -3.03 15.76 -5.32
N HIS A 21 -3.31 16.52 -6.38
CA HIS A 21 -2.31 16.89 -7.37
C HIS A 21 -1.12 17.63 -6.71
N ASP A 22 -1.41 18.69 -5.95
CA ASP A 22 -0.38 19.49 -5.25
C ASP A 22 0.45 18.63 -4.27
N LEU A 23 -0.21 17.74 -3.53
CA LEU A 23 0.45 16.82 -2.61
C LEU A 23 1.35 15.81 -3.35
N ILE A 24 0.93 15.31 -4.52
CA ILE A 24 1.74 14.38 -5.31
C ILE A 24 2.97 15.10 -5.87
N GLU A 25 2.82 16.33 -6.40
CA GLU A 25 3.95 17.11 -6.90
C GLU A 25 4.96 17.43 -5.79
N THR A 26 4.46 17.70 -4.57
CA THR A 26 5.30 17.98 -3.40
C THR A 26 6.01 16.72 -2.90
N ALA A 27 5.26 15.62 -2.71
CA ALA A 27 5.78 14.41 -2.08
C ALA A 27 6.61 13.55 -3.05
N GLY A 28 6.28 13.53 -4.34
CA GLY A 28 6.87 12.62 -5.32
C GLY A 28 8.39 12.66 -5.40
N PRO A 29 9.01 13.84 -5.61
CA PRO A 29 10.48 13.96 -5.63
C PRO A 29 11.13 13.53 -4.31
N LEU A 30 10.45 13.75 -3.17
CA LEU A 30 10.94 13.32 -1.86
C LEU A 30 10.85 11.80 -1.70
N VAL A 31 9.78 11.16 -2.19
CA VAL A 31 9.63 9.70 -2.21
C VAL A 31 10.77 9.07 -3.00
N GLU A 32 11.07 9.56 -4.21
CA GLU A 32 12.19 9.03 -5.00
C GLU A 32 13.53 9.21 -4.27
N LYS A 33 13.77 10.40 -3.70
CA LYS A 33 14.99 10.70 -2.97
C LYS A 33 15.17 9.84 -1.71
N ILE A 34 14.11 9.65 -0.93
CA ILE A 34 14.15 8.92 0.35
C ILE A 34 14.28 7.42 0.11
N THR A 35 13.47 6.88 -0.81
CA THR A 35 13.42 5.44 -1.05
C THR A 35 14.53 4.96 -1.98
N GLY A 36 15.07 5.84 -2.83
CA GLY A 36 15.96 5.45 -3.92
C GLY A 36 15.26 4.67 -5.04
N LEU A 37 13.92 4.58 -5.02
CA LEU A 37 13.11 3.97 -6.06
C LEU A 37 12.55 5.02 -7.01
N THR A 38 12.42 4.66 -8.29
CA THR A 38 11.85 5.54 -9.31
C THR A 38 10.32 5.48 -9.27
N LEU A 39 9.66 6.62 -9.32
CA LEU A 39 8.21 6.69 -9.51
C LEU A 39 7.85 6.49 -10.99
N PRO A 40 6.63 6.00 -11.28
CA PRO A 40 6.13 6.08 -12.65
C PRO A 40 6.09 7.54 -13.10
N VAL A 41 6.27 7.78 -14.41
CA VAL A 41 6.19 9.14 -14.98
C VAL A 41 4.85 9.78 -14.67
N GLU A 42 3.77 8.99 -14.66
CA GLU A 42 2.41 9.43 -14.40
C GLU A 42 1.80 8.59 -13.27
N PRO A 43 2.04 8.93 -11.99
CA PRO A 43 1.32 8.29 -10.89
C PRO A 43 -0.16 8.65 -11.00
N VAL A 44 -1.03 7.63 -11.00
CA VAL A 44 -2.47 7.78 -11.23
C VAL A 44 -3.23 7.68 -9.90
N PHE A 45 -4.01 8.71 -9.59
CA PHE A 45 -4.96 8.72 -8.47
C PHE A 45 -6.38 8.90 -9.02
N ARG A 46 -7.31 8.03 -8.60
CA ARG A 46 -8.70 8.04 -9.05
C ARG A 46 -9.62 8.33 -7.88
N ILE A 47 -10.40 9.39 -7.97
CA ILE A 47 -11.45 9.73 -7.00
C ILE A 47 -12.74 9.08 -7.47
N LEU A 48 -13.25 8.16 -6.65
CA LEU A 48 -14.36 7.28 -6.99
C LEU A 48 -15.48 7.36 -5.96
N THR A 49 -16.70 7.05 -6.40
CA THR A 49 -17.78 6.74 -5.46
C THR A 49 -17.44 5.44 -4.70
N PRO A 50 -17.94 5.25 -3.47
CA PRO A 50 -17.67 4.01 -2.73
C PRO A 50 -18.09 2.73 -3.46
N ALA A 51 -19.12 2.80 -4.33
CA ALA A 51 -19.56 1.67 -5.12
C ALA A 51 -18.52 1.27 -6.18
N VAL A 52 -18.02 2.26 -6.94
CA VAL A 52 -17.01 2.05 -7.98
C VAL A 52 -15.67 1.66 -7.34
N TRP A 53 -15.26 2.33 -6.26
CA TRP A 53 -14.04 1.99 -5.50
C TRP A 53 -14.01 0.51 -5.09
N ARG A 54 -15.12 -0.01 -4.54
CA ARG A 54 -15.21 -1.43 -4.17
C ARG A 54 -15.19 -2.36 -5.37
N ALA A 55 -15.82 -1.97 -6.48
CA ALA A 55 -15.84 -2.78 -7.70
C ALA A 55 -14.42 -2.92 -8.29
N GLU A 56 -13.68 -1.82 -8.34
CA GLU A 56 -12.29 -1.79 -8.83
C GLU A 56 -11.34 -2.59 -7.93
N ALA A 57 -11.45 -2.45 -6.61
CA ALA A 57 -10.67 -3.24 -5.67
C ALA A 57 -10.97 -4.76 -5.78
N VAL A 58 -12.23 -5.14 -6.00
CA VAL A 58 -12.59 -6.55 -6.28
C VAL A 58 -12.03 -7.01 -7.62
N ALA A 59 -12.09 -6.16 -8.66
CA ALA A 59 -11.55 -6.48 -9.98
C ALA A 59 -10.03 -6.67 -9.95
N SER A 60 -9.30 -5.87 -9.15
CA SER A 60 -7.87 -6.06 -8.92
C SER A 60 -7.55 -7.42 -8.32
N VAL A 61 -8.23 -7.81 -7.24
CA VAL A 61 -8.06 -9.15 -6.65
C VAL A 61 -8.43 -10.25 -7.64
N ALA A 62 -9.46 -10.05 -8.46
CA ALA A 62 -9.82 -11.02 -9.50
C ALA A 62 -8.72 -11.18 -10.57
N ARG A 63 -7.99 -10.12 -10.93
CA ARG A 63 -6.84 -10.19 -11.84
C ARG A 63 -5.70 -11.01 -11.23
N VAL A 64 -5.36 -10.77 -9.96
CA VAL A 64 -4.37 -11.58 -9.22
C VAL A 64 -4.80 -13.05 -9.19
N CYS A 65 -6.05 -13.34 -8.83
CA CYS A 65 -6.56 -14.71 -8.78
C CYS A 65 -6.52 -15.39 -10.15
N ALA A 66 -6.78 -14.66 -11.24
CA ALA A 66 -6.73 -15.21 -12.59
C ALA A 66 -5.30 -15.61 -12.98
N HIS A 67 -4.30 -14.82 -12.57
CA HIS A 67 -2.89 -15.18 -12.73
C HIS A 67 -2.55 -16.43 -11.93
N ASP A 68 -2.82 -16.43 -10.62
CA ASP A 68 -2.50 -17.58 -9.75
C ASP A 68 -3.22 -18.85 -10.22
N LEU A 69 -4.46 -18.76 -10.71
CA LEU A 69 -5.21 -19.91 -11.23
C LEU A 69 -4.56 -20.61 -12.42
N ALA A 70 -3.74 -19.90 -13.22
CA ALA A 70 -3.04 -20.48 -14.35
C ALA A 70 -1.92 -21.45 -13.90
N GLU A 71 -1.39 -21.24 -12.70
CA GLU A 71 -0.24 -21.99 -12.15
C GLU A 71 -0.64 -22.89 -10.97
N CYS A 72 -1.89 -22.77 -10.50
CA CYS A 72 -2.40 -23.37 -9.28
C CYS A 72 -2.77 -24.86 -9.45
N PRO A 73 -2.38 -25.74 -8.51
CA PRO A 73 -2.90 -27.10 -8.43
C PRO A 73 -4.43 -27.13 -8.23
N PRO A 74 -5.15 -28.18 -8.70
CA PRO A 74 -6.62 -28.26 -8.58
C PRO A 74 -7.15 -28.12 -7.14
N ALA A 75 -6.38 -28.57 -6.15
CA ALA A 75 -6.76 -28.52 -4.73
C ALA A 75 -6.92 -27.07 -4.21
N GLU A 76 -6.16 -26.11 -4.75
CA GLU A 76 -6.14 -24.72 -4.29
C GLU A 76 -7.05 -23.80 -5.13
N ALA A 77 -7.42 -24.25 -6.34
CA ALA A 77 -8.22 -23.45 -7.29
C ALA A 77 -9.58 -22.99 -6.73
N SER A 78 -10.22 -23.82 -5.90
CA SER A 78 -11.50 -23.47 -5.26
C SER A 78 -11.38 -22.26 -4.34
N ARG A 79 -10.27 -22.13 -3.60
CA ARG A 79 -10.02 -20.99 -2.71
C ARG A 79 -9.81 -19.71 -3.51
N LEU A 80 -9.01 -19.76 -4.58
CA LEU A 80 -8.77 -18.61 -5.46
C LEU A 80 -10.06 -18.13 -6.14
N ARG A 81 -10.91 -19.04 -6.63
CA ARG A 81 -12.22 -18.70 -7.21
C ARG A 81 -13.17 -18.04 -6.19
N ALA A 82 -13.02 -18.35 -4.90
CA ALA A 82 -13.82 -17.75 -3.84
C ALA A 82 -13.27 -16.40 -3.36
N ALA A 83 -11.97 -16.14 -3.52
CA ALA A 83 -11.29 -14.97 -2.95
C ALA A 83 -11.91 -13.62 -3.36
N PRO A 84 -12.26 -13.35 -4.64
CA PRO A 84 -12.92 -12.08 -4.99
C PRO A 84 -14.30 -11.90 -4.32
N LYS A 85 -15.03 -13.00 -4.09
CA LYS A 85 -16.34 -12.96 -3.41
C LYS A 85 -16.18 -12.63 -1.93
N VAL A 86 -15.20 -13.27 -1.27
CA VAL A 86 -14.83 -12.97 0.12
C VAL A 86 -14.38 -11.52 0.24
N ASN A 87 -13.48 -11.07 -0.65
CA ASN A 87 -12.99 -9.70 -0.69
C ASN A 87 -14.13 -8.69 -0.87
N ARG A 88 -15.12 -8.96 -1.73
CA ARG A 88 -16.30 -8.11 -1.89
C ARG A 88 -17.07 -7.90 -0.59
N VAL A 89 -17.25 -8.96 0.21
CA VAL A 89 -17.92 -8.88 1.52
C VAL A 89 -17.07 -8.07 2.49
N MET A 90 -15.76 -8.32 2.52
CA MET A 90 -14.80 -7.59 3.36
C MET A 90 -14.73 -6.09 3.02
N LEU A 91 -14.68 -5.73 1.75
CA LEU A 91 -14.62 -4.32 1.33
C LEU A 91 -15.94 -3.59 1.60
N ARG A 92 -17.09 -4.25 1.44
CA ARG A 92 -18.38 -3.70 1.92
C ARG A 92 -18.35 -3.42 3.41
N ALA A 93 -17.64 -4.24 4.17
CA ALA A 93 -17.45 -4.05 5.58
C ALA A 93 -16.46 -2.94 5.94
N MET A 94 -15.42 -2.71 5.15
CA MET A 94 -14.26 -1.91 5.58
C MET A 94 -14.05 -0.61 4.81
N TRP A 95 -14.77 -0.36 3.70
CA TRP A 95 -14.50 0.78 2.83
C TRP A 95 -14.50 2.15 3.54
N ILE A 96 -15.28 2.32 4.61
CA ILE A 96 -15.36 3.55 5.44
C ILE A 96 -14.03 3.90 6.11
N MET A 97 -13.14 2.92 6.21
CA MET A 97 -11.84 3.03 6.86
C MET A 97 -10.68 3.12 5.87
N ALA A 98 -10.95 3.01 4.56
CA ALA A 98 -9.92 3.11 3.54
C ALA A 98 -9.42 4.58 3.45
N MET A 99 -8.10 4.76 3.46
CA MET A 99 -7.45 6.07 3.31
C MET A 99 -7.03 6.26 1.85
N GLY A 100 -6.32 5.28 1.31
CA GLY A 100 -6.08 5.04 -0.10
C GLY A 100 -6.05 3.52 -0.31
N LEU A 101 -5.99 3.10 -1.57
CA LEU A 101 -5.65 1.74 -1.92
C LEU A 101 -5.00 1.74 -3.29
N THR A 102 -3.69 1.52 -3.31
CA THR A 102 -2.95 1.26 -4.55
C THR A 102 -3.22 -0.16 -5.04
N VAL A 103 -3.62 -0.28 -6.31
CA VAL A 103 -3.98 -1.54 -6.96
C VAL A 103 -3.39 -1.59 -8.37
N THR A 104 -3.19 -2.80 -8.90
CA THR A 104 -2.98 -2.97 -10.34
C THR A 104 -4.29 -2.70 -11.09
N GLY A 105 -4.34 -1.62 -11.87
CA GLY A 105 -5.46 -1.20 -12.70
C GLY A 105 -5.70 -2.11 -13.91
N ALA A 106 -6.71 -1.79 -14.71
CA ALA A 106 -7.09 -2.60 -15.89
C ALA A 106 -6.01 -2.62 -16.98
N THR A 107 -5.17 -1.58 -17.05
CA THR A 107 -4.05 -1.49 -18.02
C THR A 107 -2.78 -2.17 -17.50
N GLY A 108 -2.83 -2.88 -16.37
CA GLY A 108 -1.66 -3.48 -15.73
C GLY A 108 -0.75 -2.48 -14.99
N ARG A 109 -1.12 -1.19 -14.94
CA ARG A 109 -0.37 -0.15 -14.21
C ARG A 109 -0.93 0.03 -12.81
N SER A 110 -0.08 0.41 -11.87
CA SER A 110 -0.50 0.81 -10.52
C SER A 110 -1.39 2.06 -10.55
N GLU A 111 -2.48 2.05 -9.80
CA GLU A 111 -3.42 3.16 -9.63
C GLU A 111 -3.85 3.24 -8.16
N THR A 112 -3.89 4.44 -7.57
CA THR A 112 -4.41 4.65 -6.22
C THR A 112 -5.89 5.01 -6.27
N LEU A 113 -6.72 4.20 -5.61
CA LEU A 113 -8.16 4.40 -5.51
C LEU A 113 -8.49 5.19 -4.24
N VAL A 114 -9.14 6.34 -4.41
CA VAL A 114 -9.55 7.23 -3.32
C VAL A 114 -11.06 7.39 -3.32
N SER A 115 -11.67 7.49 -2.14
CA SER A 115 -13.08 7.86 -2.01
C SER A 115 -13.26 9.01 -1.04
N ALA A 116 -13.82 10.13 -1.51
CA ALA A 116 -14.05 11.32 -0.68
C ALA A 116 -14.91 11.02 0.56
N GLU A 117 -15.89 10.11 0.46
CA GLU A 117 -16.71 9.70 1.60
C GLU A 117 -15.90 8.91 2.63
N ALA A 118 -15.01 8.01 2.18
CA ALA A 118 -14.10 7.29 3.07
C ALA A 118 -13.12 8.26 3.75
N LEU A 119 -12.50 9.18 2.99
CA LEU A 119 -11.61 10.22 3.52
C LEU A 119 -12.29 11.09 4.59
N ARG A 120 -13.58 11.41 4.40
CA ARG A 120 -14.36 12.14 5.41
C ARG A 120 -14.53 11.32 6.68
N HIS A 121 -14.81 10.03 6.56
CA HIS A 121 -15.00 9.15 7.71
C HIS A 121 -13.70 8.87 8.48
N THR A 122 -12.58 8.82 7.78
CA THR A 122 -11.22 8.66 8.34
C THR A 122 -10.64 9.97 8.85
N GLY A 123 -11.27 11.13 8.59
CA GLY A 123 -10.80 12.45 9.03
C GLY A 123 -9.78 13.11 8.09
N LEU A 124 -9.26 12.37 7.11
CA LEU A 124 -8.24 12.85 6.17
C LEU A 124 -8.72 14.02 5.30
N LEU A 125 -10.01 14.05 4.96
CA LEU A 125 -10.52 15.11 4.08
C LEU A 125 -10.36 16.51 4.70
N ALA A 126 -10.43 16.59 6.03
CA ALA A 126 -10.34 17.83 6.78
C ALA A 126 -8.90 18.22 7.16
N ASP A 127 -7.95 17.29 7.04
CA ASP A 127 -6.57 17.48 7.51
C ASP A 127 -5.58 17.34 6.35
N HIS A 128 -4.96 18.45 5.98
CA HIS A 128 -3.99 18.47 4.87
C HIS A 128 -2.73 17.66 5.17
N GLN A 129 -2.24 17.66 6.41
CA GLN A 129 -1.02 16.96 6.78
C GLN A 129 -1.21 15.45 6.76
N VAL A 130 -2.33 14.97 7.31
CA VAL A 130 -2.67 13.54 7.30
C VAL A 130 -2.98 13.06 5.86
N MET A 131 -3.58 13.91 5.02
CA MET A 131 -3.73 13.61 3.60
C MET A 131 -2.37 13.52 2.88
N GLY A 132 -1.44 14.41 3.21
CA GLY A 132 -0.07 14.38 2.69
C GLY A 132 0.67 13.10 3.06
N GLN A 133 0.51 12.62 4.30
CA GLN A 133 1.02 11.31 4.72
C GLN A 133 0.46 10.19 3.84
N MET A 134 -0.86 10.13 3.65
CA MET A 134 -1.49 9.11 2.81
C MET A 134 -0.97 9.16 1.37
N VAL A 135 -0.86 10.36 0.77
CA VAL A 135 -0.33 10.50 -0.60
C VAL A 135 1.11 10.00 -0.69
N ALA A 136 1.98 10.37 0.25
CA ALA A 136 3.36 9.89 0.28
C ALA A 136 3.43 8.36 0.41
N HIS A 137 2.61 7.78 1.29
CA HIS A 137 2.50 6.33 1.47
C HIS A 137 2.13 5.60 0.17
N GLU A 138 1.07 6.05 -0.49
CA GLU A 138 0.61 5.43 -1.72
C GLU A 138 1.61 5.61 -2.88
N LEU A 139 2.32 6.75 -2.96
CA LEU A 139 3.41 6.93 -3.92
C LEU A 139 4.56 5.95 -3.72
N VAL A 140 4.86 5.55 -2.48
CA VAL A 140 5.86 4.50 -2.25
C VAL A 140 5.41 3.17 -2.86
N HIS A 141 4.11 2.84 -2.79
CA HIS A 141 3.59 1.66 -3.49
C HIS A 141 3.70 1.77 -5.01
N HIS A 142 3.50 2.95 -5.61
CA HIS A 142 3.78 3.16 -7.03
C HIS A 142 5.25 2.91 -7.37
N ALA A 143 6.18 3.40 -6.55
CA ALA A 143 7.62 3.21 -6.76
C ALA A 143 8.04 1.74 -6.59
N GLN A 144 7.46 1.04 -5.61
CA GLN A 144 7.62 -0.40 -5.44
C GLN A 144 7.14 -1.16 -6.69
N ASP A 145 5.95 -0.85 -7.20
CA ASP A 145 5.38 -1.54 -8.38
C ASP A 145 6.28 -1.38 -9.62
N VAL A 146 6.89 -0.20 -9.81
CA VAL A 146 7.90 0.03 -10.84
C VAL A 146 9.15 -0.82 -10.62
N ALA A 147 9.67 -0.85 -9.39
CA ALA A 147 10.88 -1.62 -9.06
C ALA A 147 10.66 -3.15 -9.13
N ILE A 148 9.43 -3.60 -8.88
CA ILE A 148 8.99 -5.00 -9.02
C ILE A 148 8.99 -5.43 -10.49
N GLY A 149 8.72 -4.50 -11.43
CA GLY A 149 8.81 -4.78 -12.85
C GLY A 149 7.80 -5.84 -13.35
N GLY A 150 6.67 -5.98 -12.66
CA GLY A 150 5.64 -6.96 -13.00
C GLY A 150 5.88 -8.39 -12.47
N ASP A 151 6.85 -8.60 -11.57
CA ASP A 151 7.03 -9.89 -10.91
C ASP A 151 5.82 -10.23 -10.02
N HIS A 152 5.01 -11.19 -10.49
CA HIS A 152 3.76 -11.60 -9.85
C HIS A 152 3.95 -12.18 -8.43
N ARG A 153 5.17 -12.59 -8.07
CA ARG A 153 5.51 -13.09 -6.73
C ARG A 153 5.21 -12.07 -5.63
N TRP A 154 5.19 -10.77 -5.95
CA TRP A 154 4.81 -9.74 -4.97
C TRP A 154 3.30 -9.63 -4.71
N VAL A 155 2.46 -9.98 -5.69
CA VAL A 155 1.00 -9.79 -5.61
C VAL A 155 0.22 -11.10 -5.48
N THR A 156 0.88 -12.26 -5.57
CA THR A 156 0.24 -13.59 -5.49
C THR A 156 -0.42 -13.88 -4.13
N LEU A 157 -1.54 -14.62 -4.20
CA LEU A 157 -2.22 -15.24 -3.06
C LEU A 157 -1.66 -16.62 -2.71
N LEU A 158 -0.73 -17.17 -3.51
CA LEU A 158 -0.12 -18.49 -3.34
C LEU A 158 1.42 -18.42 -3.17
N PRO A 159 1.95 -17.61 -2.22
CA PRO A 159 3.39 -17.36 -2.13
C PRO A 159 4.24 -18.63 -1.90
N HIS A 160 3.67 -19.68 -1.28
CA HIS A 160 4.37 -20.94 -1.06
C HIS A 160 4.72 -21.67 -2.37
N LEU A 161 3.92 -21.51 -3.43
CA LEU A 161 4.20 -22.11 -4.74
C LEU A 161 5.38 -21.45 -5.44
N HIS A 162 5.73 -20.23 -5.05
CA HIS A 162 6.81 -19.44 -5.63
C HIS A 162 8.06 -19.37 -4.74
N GLY A 163 8.15 -20.23 -3.71
CA GLY A 163 9.30 -20.28 -2.81
C GLY A 163 9.46 -19.07 -1.89
N ILE A 164 8.41 -18.27 -1.72
CA ILE A 164 8.40 -17.04 -0.91
C ILE A 164 7.34 -17.08 0.20
N GLY A 165 6.85 -18.28 0.55
CA GLY A 165 5.80 -18.49 1.54
C GLY A 165 6.16 -18.03 2.95
N ASP A 166 7.45 -18.10 3.30
CA ASP A 166 7.95 -17.74 4.64
C ASP A 166 8.37 -16.28 4.75
N LEU A 167 8.28 -15.50 3.65
CA LEU A 167 8.71 -14.11 3.63
C LEU A 167 7.64 -13.19 4.22
N ALA A 168 8.08 -12.20 4.99
CA ALA A 168 7.23 -11.20 5.62
C ALA A 168 6.84 -10.08 4.63
N ARG A 169 6.28 -10.44 3.47
CA ARG A 169 6.02 -9.51 2.35
C ARG A 169 5.23 -8.28 2.75
N ASP A 170 4.15 -8.45 3.50
CA ASP A 170 3.31 -7.34 3.96
C ASP A 170 4.07 -6.39 4.89
N HIS A 171 4.94 -6.91 5.77
CA HIS A 171 5.78 -6.09 6.65
C HIS A 171 6.76 -5.27 5.81
N ILE A 172 7.27 -5.83 4.73
CA ILE A 172 8.21 -5.14 3.85
C ILE A 172 7.51 -4.07 3.02
N ALA A 173 6.46 -4.44 2.28
CA ALA A 173 5.76 -3.50 1.41
C ALA A 173 5.19 -2.32 2.19
N GLU A 174 4.47 -2.59 3.27
CA GLU A 174 3.79 -1.56 4.04
C GLU A 174 4.71 -0.87 5.05
N GLY A 175 5.72 -1.58 5.58
CA GLY A 175 6.74 -0.99 6.45
C GLY A 175 7.63 0.01 5.72
N HIS A 176 8.02 -0.30 4.47
CA HIS A 176 8.76 0.64 3.61
C HIS A 176 7.94 1.90 3.35
N ALA A 177 6.67 1.73 2.97
CA ALA A 177 5.75 2.84 2.73
C ALA A 177 5.55 3.69 3.98
N ARG A 178 5.37 3.06 5.15
CA ARG A 178 5.24 3.78 6.42
C ARG A 178 6.52 4.50 6.83
N TRP A 179 7.68 3.86 6.72
CA TRP A 179 8.96 4.51 7.03
C TRP A 179 9.20 5.73 6.12
N ALA A 180 8.97 5.59 4.83
CA ALA A 180 9.16 6.67 3.86
C ALA A 180 8.13 7.80 4.05
N ASP A 181 6.85 7.50 4.31
CA ASP A 181 5.84 8.54 4.56
C ASP A 181 6.17 9.38 5.81
N GLN A 182 6.75 8.76 6.85
CA GLN A 182 7.17 9.44 8.07
C GLN A 182 8.30 10.43 7.77
N ARG A 183 9.26 10.03 6.94
CA ARG A 183 10.38 10.88 6.51
C ARG A 183 9.92 12.01 5.59
N VAL A 184 9.01 11.74 4.65
CA VAL A 184 8.41 12.77 3.78
C VAL A 184 7.67 13.80 4.63
N THR A 185 6.81 13.36 5.55
CA THR A 185 6.01 14.26 6.38
C THR A 185 6.86 15.09 7.35
N GLU A 186 7.91 14.50 7.91
CA GLU A 186 8.90 15.23 8.70
C GLU A 186 9.56 16.38 7.91
N ILE A 187 9.91 16.15 6.64
CA ILE A 187 10.51 17.17 5.77
C ILE A 187 9.48 18.23 5.36
N VAL A 188 8.28 17.83 4.93
CA VAL A 188 7.27 18.74 4.36
C VAL A 188 6.57 19.56 5.44
N PHE A 189 6.26 18.94 6.59
CA PHE A 189 5.44 19.54 7.64
C PHE A 189 6.22 19.85 8.93
N GLY A 190 7.52 19.54 8.98
CA GLY A 190 8.38 19.77 10.14
C GLY A 190 8.16 18.80 11.30
N THR A 191 7.30 17.78 11.14
CA THR A 191 7.03 16.76 12.15
C THR A 191 6.56 15.47 11.48
N VAL A 192 6.83 14.34 12.12
CA VAL A 192 6.22 13.06 11.73
C VAL A 192 4.72 13.13 12.01
N ILE A 193 3.92 12.84 10.99
CA ILE A 193 2.45 12.80 11.11
C ILE A 193 2.00 11.39 11.49
N ASP A 194 0.98 11.30 12.33
CA ASP A 194 0.33 10.04 12.70
C ASP A 194 -1.17 10.13 12.42
N ASP A 195 -1.61 9.47 11.35
CA ASP A 195 -3.01 9.41 10.96
C ASP A 195 -3.94 8.87 12.06
N ALA A 196 -3.43 8.11 13.03
CA ALA A 196 -4.20 7.66 14.19
C ALA A 196 -4.81 8.83 14.98
N GLN A 197 -4.20 10.02 14.92
CA GLN A 197 -4.66 11.23 15.59
C GLN A 197 -5.80 11.95 14.84
N ALA A 198 -6.05 11.62 13.57
CA ALA A 198 -7.10 12.25 12.79
C ALA A 198 -8.49 11.99 13.41
N PRO A 199 -9.36 13.01 13.50
CA PRO A 199 -10.67 12.86 14.12
C PRO A 199 -11.56 11.92 13.30
N ARG A 200 -11.75 10.69 13.79
CA ARG A 200 -12.56 9.68 13.12
C ARG A 200 -14.05 9.92 13.37
N SER A 201 -14.86 9.74 12.33
CA SER A 201 -16.32 9.84 12.43
C SER A 201 -16.93 8.78 13.36
N HIS A 202 -18.14 9.03 13.88
CA HIS A 202 -18.87 8.04 14.69
C HIS A 202 -19.07 6.71 13.95
N ARG A 203 -19.40 6.76 12.64
CA ARG A 203 -19.59 5.56 11.80
C ARG A 203 -18.30 4.74 11.67
N TYR A 204 -17.15 5.41 11.53
CA TYR A 204 -15.84 4.77 11.57
C TYR A 204 -15.63 4.08 12.91
N LYS A 205 -15.79 4.80 14.03
CA LYS A 205 -15.54 4.26 15.38
C LYS A 205 -16.38 3.02 15.66
N ARG A 206 -17.68 3.07 15.34
CA ARG A 206 -18.58 1.92 15.45
C ARG A 206 -18.13 0.74 14.60
N ARG A 207 -17.59 0.99 13.39
CA ARG A 207 -17.11 -0.08 12.51
C ARG A 207 -15.79 -0.69 13.01
N ALA A 208 -14.87 0.16 13.45
CA ALA A 208 -13.58 -0.24 14.00
C ALA A 208 -13.70 -1.08 15.29
N ALA A 209 -14.82 -0.94 16.02
CA ALA A 209 -15.10 -1.71 17.22
C ALA A 209 -15.52 -3.18 16.95
N PHE A 210 -15.89 -3.55 15.71
CA PHE A 210 -16.25 -4.94 15.41
C PHE A 210 -15.02 -5.87 15.57
N PRO A 211 -15.14 -7.04 16.26
CA PRO A 211 -14.00 -7.89 16.59
C PRO A 211 -13.13 -8.30 15.39
N LEU A 212 -13.78 -8.72 14.29
CA LEU A 212 -13.08 -9.10 13.06
C LEU A 212 -12.30 -7.92 12.45
N VAL A 213 -12.93 -6.74 12.41
CA VAL A 213 -12.30 -5.52 11.88
C VAL A 213 -11.12 -5.10 12.75
N ARG A 214 -11.27 -5.19 14.07
CA ARG A 214 -10.20 -4.91 15.02
C ARG A 214 -9.01 -5.85 14.85
N ALA A 215 -9.25 -7.15 14.66
CA ALA A 215 -8.19 -8.14 14.45
C ALA A 215 -7.41 -7.85 13.15
N ILE A 216 -8.10 -7.56 12.05
CA ILE A 216 -7.47 -7.21 10.77
C ILE A 216 -6.62 -5.93 10.91
N ARG A 217 -7.17 -4.89 11.55
CA ARG A 217 -6.44 -3.65 11.79
C ARG A 217 -5.20 -3.86 12.67
N ALA A 218 -5.30 -4.70 13.71
CA ALA A 218 -4.17 -5.00 14.57
C ALA A 218 -3.04 -5.69 13.80
N ASN A 219 -3.38 -6.64 12.91
CA ASN A 219 -2.39 -7.29 12.05
C ASN A 219 -1.73 -6.29 11.08
N LYS A 220 -2.53 -5.44 10.42
CA LYS A 220 -1.99 -4.41 9.52
C LYS A 220 -1.12 -3.38 10.26
N GLN A 221 -1.53 -2.96 11.46
CA GLN A 221 -0.73 -2.06 12.29
C GLN A 221 0.60 -2.70 12.71
N ARG A 222 0.59 -4.01 13.01
CA ARG A 222 1.82 -4.75 13.31
C ARG A 222 2.77 -4.68 12.12
N ALA A 223 2.31 -5.05 10.93
CA ALA A 223 3.09 -4.98 9.70
C ALA A 223 3.70 -3.59 9.46
N TYR A 224 2.92 -2.53 9.71
CA TYR A 224 3.38 -1.14 9.59
C TYR A 224 4.50 -0.84 10.58
N SER A 225 4.26 -1.12 11.86
CA SER A 225 5.18 -0.74 12.93
C SER A 225 6.49 -1.53 12.92
N GLU A 226 6.41 -2.85 12.77
CA GLU A 226 7.56 -3.74 12.75
C GLU A 226 8.35 -3.57 11.45
N GLY A 227 7.66 -3.47 10.31
CA GLY A 227 8.31 -3.21 9.03
C GLY A 227 8.99 -1.85 8.97
N ALA A 228 8.35 -0.77 9.44
CA ALA A 228 8.99 0.54 9.48
C ALA A 228 10.19 0.57 10.44
N ALA A 229 10.16 -0.22 11.53
CA ALA A 229 11.31 -0.38 12.41
C ALA A 229 12.47 -1.08 11.69
N PHE A 230 12.20 -2.16 10.94
CA PHE A 230 13.20 -2.79 10.09
C PHE A 230 13.85 -1.77 9.14
N PHE A 231 13.06 -0.99 8.39
CA PHE A 231 13.61 0.00 7.44
C PHE A 231 14.41 1.12 8.11
N ARG A 232 14.11 1.50 9.35
CA ARG A 232 14.95 2.44 10.11
C ARG A 232 16.33 1.88 10.42
N GLU A 233 16.42 0.58 10.73
CA GLU A 233 17.69 -0.07 11.09
C GLU A 233 18.58 -0.34 9.87
N VAL A 234 18.00 -0.42 8.67
CA VAL A 234 18.73 -0.70 7.42
C VAL A 234 18.81 0.52 6.48
N ASP A 235 18.49 1.73 6.95
CA ASP A 235 18.37 2.91 6.09
C ASP A 235 19.71 3.35 5.45
N THR A 236 20.84 3.03 6.07
CA THR A 236 22.17 3.25 5.48
C THR A 236 22.47 2.30 4.33
N GLU A 237 21.76 1.18 4.23
CA GLU A 237 21.97 0.10 3.26
C GLU A 237 20.83 0.02 2.22
N LEU A 238 20.06 1.10 2.01
CA LEU A 238 18.87 1.11 1.15
C LEU A 238 19.11 0.56 -0.27
N HIS A 239 20.30 0.76 -0.84
CA HIS A 239 20.65 0.20 -2.15
C HIS A 239 20.60 -1.35 -2.15
N GLN A 240 21.02 -1.99 -1.05
CA GLN A 240 20.93 -3.44 -0.89
C GLN A 240 19.48 -3.87 -0.64
N VAL A 241 18.77 -3.12 0.21
CA VAL A 241 17.36 -3.36 0.53
C VAL A 241 16.49 -3.29 -0.72
N ASN A 242 16.74 -2.33 -1.60
CA ASN A 242 15.96 -2.17 -2.83
C ASN A 242 16.12 -3.33 -3.83
N ARG A 243 17.11 -4.21 -3.66
CA ARG A 243 17.21 -5.44 -4.45
C ARG A 243 16.00 -6.36 -4.22
N ILE A 244 15.34 -6.29 -3.07
CA ILE A 244 14.18 -7.17 -2.77
C ILE A 244 13.06 -7.00 -3.79
N TRP A 245 12.85 -5.79 -4.32
CA TRP A 245 11.74 -5.51 -5.23
C TRP A 245 11.85 -6.31 -6.53
N SER A 246 13.04 -6.40 -7.11
CA SER A 246 13.29 -7.23 -8.31
C SER A 246 13.69 -8.67 -7.99
N ARG A 247 14.01 -8.96 -6.73
CA ARG A 247 14.42 -10.29 -6.23
C ARG A 247 13.69 -10.63 -4.92
N PRO A 248 12.39 -10.99 -5.00
CA PRO A 248 11.58 -11.33 -3.84
C PRO A 248 12.24 -12.32 -2.88
N GLU A 249 13.01 -13.29 -3.37
CA GLU A 249 13.71 -14.28 -2.55
C GLU A 249 14.75 -13.69 -1.57
N LEU A 250 15.17 -12.44 -1.80
CA LEU A 250 16.02 -11.71 -0.88
C LEU A 250 15.25 -11.10 0.29
N GLY A 251 13.92 -11.07 0.26
CA GLY A 251 13.11 -10.50 1.33
C GLY A 251 13.36 -11.17 2.68
N PRO A 252 13.19 -10.44 3.80
CA PRO A 252 13.27 -11.04 5.13
C PRO A 252 12.05 -11.90 5.46
N ASN A 253 12.28 -12.93 6.28
CA ASN A 253 11.21 -13.61 7.02
C ASN A 253 10.84 -12.83 8.31
N GLN A 254 9.88 -13.34 9.09
CA GLN A 254 9.43 -12.65 10.31
C GLN A 254 10.52 -12.49 11.38
N ALA A 255 11.41 -13.48 11.54
CA ALA A 255 12.50 -13.40 12.52
C ALA A 255 13.53 -12.33 12.12
N GLU A 256 13.78 -12.21 10.81
CA GLU A 256 14.65 -11.21 10.22
C GLU A 256 14.08 -9.79 10.27
N ILE A 257 12.74 -9.62 10.21
CA ILE A 257 12.10 -8.33 10.52
C ILE A 257 12.40 -7.90 11.96
N ALA A 258 12.37 -8.84 12.92
CA ALA A 258 12.69 -8.56 14.32
C ALA A 258 14.19 -8.37 14.56
N HIS A 259 15.04 -8.90 13.68
CA HIS A 259 16.51 -8.87 13.79
C HIS A 259 17.17 -8.49 12.45
N PRO A 260 17.11 -7.19 12.04
CA PRO A 260 17.54 -6.77 10.70
C PRO A 260 19.01 -7.09 10.35
N HIS A 261 19.89 -7.16 11.35
CA HIS A 261 21.30 -7.55 11.16
C HIS A 261 21.46 -9.00 10.64
N GLN A 262 20.55 -9.91 10.99
CA GLN A 262 20.58 -11.30 10.48
C GLN A 262 20.26 -11.33 8.99
N TRP A 263 19.29 -10.51 8.58
CA TRP A 263 18.96 -10.31 7.18
C TRP A 263 20.14 -9.75 6.40
N LEU A 264 20.75 -8.65 6.88
CA LEU A 264 21.93 -8.03 6.27
C LEU A 264 23.08 -9.02 6.12
N ALA A 265 23.35 -9.83 7.14
CA ALA A 265 24.39 -10.86 7.09
C ALA A 265 24.11 -11.92 6.00
N ARG A 266 22.84 -12.32 5.82
CA ARG A 266 22.44 -13.28 4.79
C ARG A 266 22.57 -12.71 3.38
N VAL A 267 22.07 -11.49 3.15
CA VAL A 267 22.06 -10.89 1.81
C VAL A 267 23.40 -10.26 1.42
N GLY A 268 24.21 -9.84 2.38
CA GLY A 268 25.56 -9.31 2.16
C GLY A 268 26.59 -10.39 1.81
N ALA A 269 26.32 -11.65 2.16
CA ALA A 269 27.09 -12.80 1.73
C ALA A 269 26.72 -13.31 0.32
N SER A 270 25.73 -12.69 -0.35
CA SER A 270 25.10 -13.14 -1.61
C SER A 270 25.27 -12.18 -2.79
#